data_AF-A0AAN7Z9J9-F1
#
_entry.id   AF-A0AAN7Z9J9-F1
#
_cell.length_a   1.000
_cell.length_b   1.000
_cell.length_c   1.000
_cell.angle_alpha   90.00
_cell.angle_beta   90.00
_cell.angle_gamma   90.00
#
_symmetry.space_group_name_H-M   'P 1'
#
loop_
_entity.id
_entity.type
_entity.pdbx_description
1 polymer ?
#
loop_
_entity_poly.entity_id
_entity_poly.type
_entity_poly.pdbx_seq_one_letter_code
_entity_poly.pdbx_strand_id
1 'polypeptide(L)'
;MRDDHLNRAHSTGNKFTVDLTQLADEEENRLLLLDLVKMGCVNSVITMLSQMDQSKPEFANSSWEVAVREAAVRSGLLAMVKLWFPKPFPVMPDTIISAVHMKNPEILEYLFKNTPSTHAGLFETISSGDHTLIYPWVNYIRLRCHSESSPYPPFSMSLRKRKIIQLTANDASREKILIELWMAMSWSNSRPNGKKIFWGDLLSRVAETTCSVTLARYLLDSGAEVDYRRNSSYATPLRRAAKRDTAEAAALMKFLLSRGANPDIEQQSTRGRNPPISLRDEKGPLGISKWLGITWDELLKEVRGNNRTREGG
;
A
#
# COMPACT_ATOMS: atom_id res chain seq x y z
N MET A 1 -44.58 -5.93 12.34
CA MET A 1 -44.44 -4.82 11.37
C MET A 1 -43.09 -4.81 10.65
N ARG A 2 -41.95 -5.14 11.30
CA ARG A 2 -40.64 -5.26 10.62
C ARG A 2 -40.57 -6.39 9.58
N ASP A 3 -41.31 -7.48 9.80
CA ASP A 3 -41.27 -8.69 8.96
C ASP A 3 -42.21 -8.65 7.74
N ASP A 4 -43.18 -7.73 7.71
CA ASP A 4 -44.14 -7.61 6.59
C ASP A 4 -43.53 -6.92 5.35
N HIS A 5 -42.42 -6.19 5.52
CA HIS A 5 -41.71 -5.55 4.41
C HIS A 5 -40.81 -6.56 3.68
N LEU A 6 -40.22 -7.51 4.40
CA LEU A 6 -39.41 -8.61 3.83
C LEU A 6 -40.27 -9.56 2.99
N ASN A 7 -41.48 -9.89 3.45
CA ASN A 7 -42.38 -10.78 2.73
C ASN A 7 -42.96 -10.18 1.44
N ARG A 8 -42.98 -8.84 1.30
CA ARG A 8 -43.36 -8.18 0.04
C ARG A 8 -42.24 -8.12 -1.00
N ALA A 9 -40.98 -8.21 -0.59
CA ALA A 9 -39.82 -8.17 -1.49
C ALA A 9 -39.42 -9.55 -2.04
N HIS A 10 -39.81 -10.64 -1.38
CA HIS A 10 -39.45 -12.01 -1.77
C HIS A 10 -40.55 -12.73 -2.57
N SER A 11 -41.00 -12.14 -3.67
CA SER A 11 -41.69 -12.91 -4.72
C SER A 11 -40.88 -12.83 -6.01
N THR A 12 -40.30 -13.98 -6.36
CA THR A 12 -39.44 -14.21 -7.51
C THR A 12 -40.08 -13.77 -8.83
N GLY A 13 -39.35 -12.98 -9.62
CA GLY A 13 -39.49 -12.99 -11.07
C GLY A 13 -40.43 -11.96 -11.71
N ASN A 14 -40.69 -10.81 -11.09
CA ASN A 14 -41.48 -9.76 -11.76
C ASN A 14 -40.81 -8.38 -11.66
N LYS A 15 -40.89 -7.61 -12.75
CA LYS A 15 -40.45 -6.20 -12.84
C LYS A 15 -41.10 -5.42 -11.69
N PHE A 16 -40.34 -5.14 -10.63
CA PHE A 16 -40.80 -4.25 -9.56
C PHE A 16 -40.77 -2.80 -10.06
N THR A 17 -41.90 -2.35 -10.62
CA THR A 17 -42.31 -0.95 -10.50
C THR A 17 -42.92 -0.81 -9.11
N VAL A 18 -42.10 -0.43 -8.13
CA VAL A 18 -42.60 -0.04 -6.80
C VAL A 18 -43.49 1.19 -7.02
N ASP A 19 -44.76 1.09 -6.65
CA ASP A 19 -45.67 2.24 -6.63
C ASP A 19 -45.29 3.11 -5.43
N LEU A 20 -44.50 4.14 -5.69
CA LEU A 20 -43.87 5.02 -4.71
C LEU A 20 -44.83 6.09 -4.17
N THR A 21 -46.11 6.06 -4.55
CA THR A 21 -47.08 7.12 -4.23
C THR A 21 -47.67 7.08 -2.80
N GLN A 22 -47.25 6.12 -1.94
CA GLN A 22 -47.82 5.94 -0.60
C GLN A 22 -46.82 5.92 0.58
N LEU A 23 -45.59 6.43 0.42
CA LEU A 23 -44.63 6.51 1.54
C LEU A 23 -44.67 7.91 2.15
N ALA A 24 -45.42 8.04 3.24
CA ALA A 24 -45.80 9.30 3.88
C ALA A 24 -44.71 9.91 4.79
N ASP A 25 -43.58 9.23 4.99
CA ASP A 25 -42.47 9.70 5.85
C ASP A 25 -41.14 9.76 5.08
N GLU A 26 -40.42 10.87 5.21
CA GLU A 26 -39.11 11.07 4.59
C GLU A 26 -38.05 10.10 5.15
N GLU A 27 -38.21 9.65 6.39
CA GLU A 27 -37.34 8.65 7.01
C GLU A 27 -37.53 7.26 6.40
N GLU A 28 -38.77 6.85 6.13
CA GLU A 28 -39.09 5.60 5.43
C GLU A 28 -38.53 5.59 4.01
N ASN A 29 -38.64 6.73 3.30
CA ASN A 29 -38.07 6.88 1.96
C ASN A 29 -36.53 6.76 1.99
N ARG A 30 -35.86 7.29 3.01
CA ARG A 30 -34.39 7.17 3.17
C ARG A 30 -33.93 5.74 3.44
N LEU A 31 -34.68 4.99 4.25
CA LEU A 31 -34.40 3.59 4.55
C LEU A 31 -34.61 2.71 3.32
N LEU A 32 -35.72 2.90 2.60
CA LEU A 32 -36.01 2.19 1.37
C LEU A 32 -34.94 2.46 0.31
N LEU A 33 -34.53 3.73 0.13
CA LEU A 33 -33.49 4.07 -0.83
C LEU A 33 -32.17 3.38 -0.49
N LEU A 34 -31.78 3.39 0.80
CA LEU A 34 -30.58 2.71 1.26
C LEU A 34 -30.65 1.20 0.97
N ASP A 35 -31.78 0.55 1.18
CA ASP A 35 -31.95 -0.87 0.90
C ASP A 35 -31.92 -1.18 -0.60
N LEU A 36 -32.55 -0.34 -1.43
CA LEU A 36 -32.43 -0.43 -2.89
C LEU A 36 -30.98 -0.28 -3.38
N VAL A 37 -30.21 0.60 -2.75
CA VAL A 37 -28.78 0.78 -3.05
C VAL A 37 -27.98 -0.46 -2.65
N LYS A 38 -28.21 -1.02 -1.45
CA LYS A 38 -27.57 -2.27 -1.02
C LYS A 38 -27.90 -3.44 -1.95
N MET A 39 -29.14 -3.51 -2.44
CA MET A 39 -29.60 -4.52 -3.39
C MET A 39 -29.08 -4.30 -4.81
N GLY A 40 -28.48 -3.14 -5.12
CA GLY A 40 -27.99 -2.83 -6.45
C GLY A 40 -29.09 -2.49 -7.47
N CYS A 41 -30.28 -2.11 -7.02
CA CYS A 41 -31.43 -1.79 -7.87
C CYS A 41 -31.30 -0.41 -8.54
N VAL A 42 -30.36 -0.26 -9.47
CA VAL A 42 -29.99 1.03 -10.10
C VAL A 42 -31.20 1.81 -10.64
N ASN A 43 -32.10 1.16 -11.41
CA ASN A 43 -33.25 1.84 -12.01
C ASN A 43 -34.29 2.30 -10.98
N SER A 44 -34.52 1.50 -9.93
CA SER A 44 -35.42 1.85 -8.84
C SER A 44 -34.87 3.03 -8.04
N VAL A 45 -33.56 3.05 -7.79
CA VAL A 45 -32.86 4.18 -7.16
C VAL A 45 -33.00 5.45 -7.99
N ILE A 46 -32.79 5.39 -9.31
CA ILE A 46 -32.96 6.55 -10.21
C ILE A 46 -34.39 7.07 -10.17
N THR A 47 -35.37 6.18 -10.27
CA THR A 47 -36.80 6.54 -10.25
C THR A 47 -37.14 7.24 -8.95
N MET A 48 -36.71 6.68 -7.82
CA MET A 48 -36.97 7.26 -6.50
C MET A 48 -36.26 8.61 -6.31
N LEU A 49 -34.98 8.73 -6.70
CA LEU A 49 -34.23 9.99 -6.64
C LEU A 49 -34.87 11.11 -7.47
N SER A 50 -35.54 10.78 -8.59
CA SER A 50 -36.24 11.77 -9.42
C SER A 50 -37.51 12.34 -8.78
N GLN A 51 -38.05 11.64 -7.77
CA GLN A 51 -39.25 12.03 -7.03
C GLN A 51 -38.92 12.76 -5.71
N MET A 52 -37.65 12.72 -5.27
CA MET A 52 -37.20 13.35 -4.04
C MET A 52 -36.70 14.78 -4.30
N ASP A 53 -36.98 15.69 -3.37
CA ASP A 53 -36.42 17.05 -3.39
C ASP A 53 -34.95 17.04 -2.93
N GLN A 54 -34.03 16.99 -3.89
CA GLN A 54 -32.58 16.98 -3.65
C GLN A 54 -32.02 18.33 -3.18
N SER A 55 -32.83 19.39 -3.15
CA SER A 55 -32.38 20.72 -2.72
C SER A 55 -32.30 20.87 -1.19
N LYS A 56 -32.82 19.89 -0.44
CA LYS A 56 -32.83 19.96 1.02
C LYS A 56 -31.43 19.73 1.64
N PRO A 57 -31.02 20.54 2.63
CA PRO A 57 -29.67 20.52 3.20
C PRO A 57 -29.31 19.20 3.92
N GLU A 58 -30.30 18.44 4.32
CA GLU A 58 -30.19 17.11 4.93
C GLU A 58 -29.72 15.99 3.97
N PHE A 59 -29.77 16.23 2.66
CA PHE A 59 -29.13 15.37 1.65
C PHE A 59 -27.63 15.67 1.47
N ALA A 60 -27.14 16.79 1.98
CA ALA A 60 -25.75 17.21 1.82
C ALA A 60 -24.95 16.95 3.11
N ASN A 61 -23.96 16.05 3.02
CA ASN A 61 -23.01 15.71 4.08
C ASN A 61 -23.63 15.18 5.38
N SER A 62 -24.80 14.53 5.31
CA SER A 62 -25.42 13.86 6.46
C SER A 62 -24.83 12.45 6.67
N SER A 63 -24.95 11.93 7.90
CA SER A 63 -24.57 10.54 8.22
C SER A 63 -25.25 9.51 7.32
N TRP A 64 -26.45 9.82 6.82
CA TRP A 64 -27.18 8.99 5.88
C TRP A 64 -26.49 8.95 4.51
N GLU A 65 -26.05 10.10 3.98
CA GLU A 65 -25.41 10.17 2.67
C GLU A 65 -24.11 9.35 2.63
N VAL A 66 -23.34 9.39 3.73
CA VAL A 66 -22.16 8.54 3.92
C VAL A 66 -22.54 7.05 3.89
N ALA A 67 -23.62 6.66 4.59
CA ALA A 67 -24.09 5.27 4.61
C ALA A 67 -24.56 4.78 3.23
N VAL A 68 -25.25 5.62 2.46
CA VAL A 68 -25.70 5.27 1.11
C VAL A 68 -24.54 5.17 0.14
N ARG A 69 -23.56 6.08 0.21
CA ARG A 69 -22.33 6.00 -0.58
C ARG A 69 -21.53 4.74 -0.29
N GLU A 70 -21.41 4.39 0.98
CA GLU A 70 -20.76 3.17 1.41
C GLU A 70 -21.51 1.93 0.88
N ALA A 71 -22.84 1.93 0.97
CA ALA A 71 -23.67 0.87 0.38
C ALA A 71 -23.51 0.79 -1.14
N ALA A 72 -23.39 1.93 -1.84
CA ALA A 72 -23.17 1.98 -3.28
C ALA A 72 -21.85 1.32 -3.67
N VAL A 73 -20.76 1.58 -2.94
CA VAL A 73 -19.48 0.89 -3.16
C VAL A 73 -19.58 -0.60 -2.85
N ARG A 74 -20.20 -0.97 -1.72
CA ARG A 74 -20.40 -2.37 -1.32
C ARG A 74 -21.32 -3.16 -2.25
N SER A 75 -22.18 -2.49 -3.02
CA SER A 75 -22.96 -3.15 -4.07
C SER A 75 -22.09 -3.76 -5.17
N GLY A 76 -20.86 -3.28 -5.34
CA GLY A 76 -19.95 -3.72 -6.40
C GLY A 76 -20.33 -3.24 -7.80
N LEU A 77 -21.39 -2.43 -7.94
CA LEU A 77 -21.89 -1.95 -9.23
C LEU A 77 -21.35 -0.55 -9.56
N LEU A 78 -20.52 -0.45 -10.60
CA LEU A 78 -19.97 0.84 -11.06
C LEU A 78 -21.08 1.85 -11.41
N ALA A 79 -22.21 1.40 -11.95
CA ALA A 79 -23.35 2.27 -12.24
C ALA A 79 -23.92 2.90 -10.98
N MET A 80 -24.06 2.13 -9.89
CA MET A 80 -24.51 2.64 -8.60
C MET A 80 -23.49 3.62 -8.00
N VAL A 81 -22.20 3.31 -8.07
CA VAL A 81 -21.13 4.23 -7.62
C VAL A 81 -21.18 5.55 -8.40
N LYS A 82 -21.37 5.52 -9.72
CA LYS A 82 -21.47 6.74 -10.55
C LYS A 82 -22.64 7.64 -10.15
N LEU A 83 -23.76 7.06 -9.70
CA LEU A 83 -24.90 7.84 -9.21
C LEU A 83 -24.57 8.61 -7.92
N TRP A 84 -23.83 7.98 -7.00
CA TRP A 84 -23.56 8.54 -5.67
C TRP A 84 -22.23 9.31 -5.56
N PHE A 85 -21.41 9.26 -6.61
CA PHE A 85 -20.14 9.98 -6.76
C PHE A 85 -20.07 10.73 -8.10
N PRO A 86 -20.90 11.77 -8.32
CA PRO A 86 -20.83 12.61 -9.51
C PRO A 86 -19.55 13.47 -9.52
N LYS A 87 -19.13 13.99 -10.67
CA LYS A 87 -17.91 14.81 -10.78
C LYS A 87 -18.22 16.31 -10.63
N PRO A 88 -17.32 17.12 -10.02
CA PRO A 88 -16.19 16.76 -9.17
C PRO A 88 -16.65 16.56 -7.71
N PHE A 89 -16.37 15.40 -7.11
CA PHE A 89 -16.75 15.13 -5.72
C PHE A 89 -15.56 14.61 -4.89
N PRO A 90 -15.34 15.13 -3.67
CA PRO A 90 -14.28 14.65 -2.79
C PRO A 90 -14.59 13.24 -2.29
N VAL A 91 -13.75 12.27 -2.65
CA VAL A 91 -13.90 10.90 -2.15
C VAL A 91 -13.26 10.77 -0.76
N MET A 92 -14.02 10.23 0.19
CA MET A 92 -13.56 9.99 1.55
C MET A 92 -12.58 8.81 1.61
N PRO A 93 -11.57 8.84 2.49
CA PRO A 93 -10.62 7.73 2.68
C PRO A 93 -11.29 6.35 2.86
N ASP A 94 -12.34 6.28 3.68
CA ASP A 94 -13.04 5.03 3.99
C ASP A 94 -13.71 4.43 2.75
N THR A 95 -14.20 5.25 1.83
CA THR A 95 -14.77 4.80 0.56
C THR A 95 -13.75 4.07 -0.31
N ILE A 96 -12.49 4.57 -0.34
CA ILE A 96 -11.40 3.91 -1.07
C ILE A 96 -11.05 2.57 -0.41
N ILE A 97 -10.99 2.54 0.92
CA ILE A 97 -10.73 1.32 1.69
C ILE A 97 -11.80 0.26 1.42
N SER A 98 -13.08 0.65 1.40
CA SER A 98 -14.18 -0.24 1.09
C SER A 98 -14.12 -0.76 -0.34
N ALA A 99 -13.78 0.08 -1.33
CA ALA A 99 -13.58 -0.37 -2.71
C ALA A 99 -12.44 -1.41 -2.82
N VAL A 100 -11.36 -1.22 -2.05
CA VAL A 100 -10.26 -2.20 -1.94
C VAL A 100 -10.74 -3.51 -1.32
N HIS A 101 -11.52 -3.47 -0.24
CA HIS A 101 -12.09 -4.68 0.38
C HIS A 101 -13.04 -5.44 -0.56
N MET A 102 -13.78 -4.71 -1.39
CA MET A 102 -14.64 -5.30 -2.42
C MET A 102 -13.88 -5.90 -3.61
N LYS A 103 -12.55 -5.71 -3.66
CA LYS A 103 -11.67 -6.24 -4.73
C LYS A 103 -12.14 -5.85 -6.13
N ASN A 104 -12.69 -4.64 -6.28
CA ASN A 104 -13.24 -4.16 -7.55
C ASN A 104 -12.33 -3.06 -8.14
N PRO A 105 -11.43 -3.41 -9.09
CA PRO A 105 -10.48 -2.45 -9.66
C PRO A 105 -11.16 -1.37 -10.50
N GLU A 106 -12.32 -1.64 -11.12
CA GLU A 106 -13.05 -0.67 -11.94
C GLU A 106 -13.62 0.47 -11.07
N ILE A 107 -14.23 0.11 -9.93
CA ILE A 107 -14.71 1.09 -8.96
C ILE A 107 -13.53 1.90 -8.41
N LEU A 108 -12.43 1.23 -8.06
CA LEU A 108 -11.24 1.89 -7.52
C LEU A 108 -10.65 2.90 -8.53
N GLU A 109 -10.54 2.52 -9.80
CA GLU A 109 -10.08 3.41 -10.87
C GLU A 109 -11.02 4.61 -11.06
N TYR A 110 -12.33 4.39 -11.01
CA TYR A 110 -13.31 5.48 -11.09
C TYR A 110 -13.16 6.47 -9.93
N LEU A 111 -13.01 5.97 -8.69
CA LEU A 111 -12.85 6.80 -7.50
C LEU A 111 -11.52 7.59 -7.55
N PHE A 112 -10.42 6.97 -7.97
CA PHE A 112 -9.11 7.63 -8.12
C PHE A 112 -9.10 8.79 -9.10
N LYS A 113 -9.87 8.72 -10.19
CA LYS A 113 -10.01 9.84 -11.14
C LYS A 113 -10.58 11.10 -10.49
N ASN A 114 -11.38 10.94 -9.43
CA ASN A 114 -12.08 12.03 -8.75
C ASN A 114 -11.44 12.42 -7.40
N THR A 115 -10.43 11.68 -6.94
CA THR A 115 -9.79 11.91 -5.64
C THR A 115 -8.45 12.64 -5.83
N PRO A 116 -8.20 13.79 -5.16
CA PRO A 116 -6.86 14.36 -5.07
C PRO A 116 -5.89 13.38 -4.39
N SER A 117 -4.59 13.71 -4.27
CA SER A 117 -3.57 12.79 -3.72
C SER A 117 -4.02 12.10 -2.40
N THR A 118 -4.23 10.78 -2.45
CA THR A 118 -4.60 9.92 -1.34
C THR A 118 -3.64 8.74 -1.21
N HIS A 119 -3.60 8.18 -0.01
CA HIS A 119 -2.86 6.97 0.31
C HIS A 119 -3.76 5.97 1.09
N ALA A 120 -5.04 6.28 1.24
CA ALA A 120 -6.04 5.41 1.86
C ALA A 120 -6.22 4.15 1.01
N GLY A 121 -6.31 2.98 1.63
CA GLY A 121 -6.43 1.70 0.90
C GLY A 121 -5.09 1.07 0.53
N LEU A 122 -3.94 1.77 0.60
CA LEU A 122 -2.63 1.17 0.28
C LEU A 122 -2.28 0.04 1.24
N PHE A 123 -2.57 0.22 2.53
CA PHE A 123 -2.31 -0.80 3.55
C PHE A 123 -3.12 -2.06 3.26
N GLU A 124 -4.40 -1.91 2.98
CA GLU A 124 -5.35 -2.98 2.70
C GLU A 124 -5.01 -3.68 1.38
N THR A 125 -4.65 -2.90 0.35
CA THR A 125 -4.22 -3.42 -0.96
C THR A 125 -3.00 -4.31 -0.81
N ILE A 126 -1.94 -3.82 -0.16
CA ILE A 126 -0.70 -4.60 0.03
C ILE A 126 -0.97 -5.80 0.95
N SER A 127 -1.75 -5.63 2.02
CA SER A 127 -2.09 -6.72 2.94
C SER A 127 -2.89 -7.84 2.26
N SER A 128 -3.73 -7.49 1.28
CA SER A 128 -4.57 -8.46 0.57
C SER A 128 -3.77 -9.44 -0.29
N GLY A 129 -2.56 -9.07 -0.74
CA GLY A 129 -1.81 -9.87 -1.72
C GLY A 129 -2.48 -9.94 -3.10
N ASP A 130 -3.53 -9.14 -3.33
CA ASP A 130 -4.35 -9.22 -4.53
C ASP A 130 -3.79 -8.35 -5.67
N HIS A 131 -3.23 -9.01 -6.67
CA HIS A 131 -2.62 -8.33 -7.83
C HIS A 131 -3.64 -7.58 -8.70
N THR A 132 -4.93 -7.91 -8.63
CA THR A 132 -5.96 -7.25 -9.45
C THR A 132 -6.11 -5.77 -9.10
N LEU A 133 -5.79 -5.40 -7.86
CA LEU A 133 -5.89 -4.04 -7.35
C LEU A 133 -4.68 -3.16 -7.69
N ILE A 134 -3.61 -3.72 -8.24
CA ILE A 134 -2.38 -2.97 -8.50
C ILE A 134 -2.55 -1.99 -9.65
N TYR A 135 -3.23 -2.41 -10.73
CA TYR A 135 -3.35 -1.60 -11.94
C TYR A 135 -3.98 -0.21 -11.66
N PRO A 136 -5.10 -0.09 -10.92
CA PRO A 136 -5.63 1.20 -10.50
C PRO A 136 -4.61 2.06 -9.73
N TRP A 137 -3.87 1.47 -8.78
CA TRP A 137 -2.86 2.18 -8.00
C TRP A 137 -1.67 2.64 -8.82
N VAL A 138 -1.14 1.80 -9.72
CA VAL A 138 -0.02 2.15 -10.59
C VAL A 138 -0.39 3.32 -11.50
N ASN A 139 -1.58 3.27 -12.11
CA ASN A 139 -2.07 4.36 -12.95
C ASN A 139 -2.26 5.65 -12.15
N TYR A 140 -2.83 5.54 -10.95
CA TYR A 140 -3.01 6.68 -10.06
C TYR A 140 -1.67 7.32 -9.66
N ILE A 141 -0.71 6.51 -9.22
CA ILE A 141 0.64 6.96 -8.83
C ILE A 141 1.32 7.66 -10.01
N ARG A 142 1.32 7.05 -11.20
CA ARG A 142 1.92 7.63 -12.41
C ARG A 142 1.29 8.98 -12.74
N LEU A 143 -0.04 9.05 -12.79
CA LEU A 143 -0.76 10.29 -13.07
C LEU A 143 -0.35 11.40 -12.09
N ARG A 144 -0.31 11.10 -10.79
CA ARG A 144 0.02 12.07 -9.74
C ARG A 144 1.49 12.48 -9.74
N CYS A 145 2.40 11.54 -9.99
CA CYS A 145 3.82 11.82 -10.15
C CYS A 145 4.12 12.78 -11.32
N HIS A 146 3.30 12.77 -12.38
CA HIS A 146 3.45 13.69 -13.51
C HIS A 146 2.72 15.02 -13.32
N SER A 147 1.63 15.06 -12.54
CA SER A 147 0.80 16.26 -12.37
C SER A 147 1.26 17.19 -11.25
N GLU A 148 1.97 16.67 -10.24
CA GLU A 148 2.31 17.46 -9.04
C GLU A 148 3.70 18.09 -9.12
N SER A 149 3.77 19.39 -8.84
CA SER A 149 5.03 20.13 -8.66
C SER A 149 5.79 19.71 -7.40
N SER A 150 5.14 18.97 -6.49
CA SER A 150 5.75 18.49 -5.25
C SER A 150 6.75 17.36 -5.55
N PRO A 151 7.99 17.45 -5.04
CA PRO A 151 8.99 16.41 -5.23
C PRO A 151 8.63 15.09 -4.54
N TYR A 152 7.66 15.10 -3.61
CA TYR A 152 7.22 13.91 -2.88
C TYR A 152 5.70 13.93 -2.67
N PRO A 153 4.92 13.26 -3.54
CA PRO A 153 3.49 13.12 -3.33
C PRO A 153 3.19 12.32 -2.05
N PRO A 154 2.10 12.59 -1.30
CA PRO A 154 1.75 11.95 -0.04
C PRO A 154 1.91 10.42 0.03
N PHE A 155 1.60 9.69 -1.05
CA PHE A 155 1.77 8.22 -1.08
C PHE A 155 3.24 7.77 -1.02
N SER A 156 4.19 8.59 -1.48
CA SER A 156 5.64 8.28 -1.41
C SER A 156 6.16 8.24 0.04
N MET A 157 5.54 9.02 0.94
CA MET A 157 5.81 8.91 2.39
C MET A 157 5.23 7.62 2.96
N SER A 158 4.04 7.23 2.49
CA SER A 158 3.32 6.06 2.99
C SER A 158 3.99 4.75 2.58
N LEU A 159 4.38 4.59 1.30
CA LEU A 159 5.09 3.40 0.79
C LEU A 159 6.48 3.21 1.40
N ARG A 160 6.97 4.25 2.09
CA ARG A 160 8.20 4.22 2.87
C ARG A 160 8.02 3.79 4.32
N LYS A 161 6.79 3.77 4.86
CA LYS A 161 6.58 3.48 6.29
C LYS A 161 7.00 2.04 6.62
N ARG A 162 7.67 1.88 7.76
CA ARG A 162 8.10 0.59 8.32
C ARG A 162 6.95 -0.44 8.32
N LYS A 163 5.76 -0.02 8.76
CA LYS A 163 4.56 -0.87 8.81
C LYS A 163 4.13 -1.39 7.44
N ILE A 164 4.30 -0.61 6.38
CA ILE A 164 3.95 -1.03 5.00
C ILE A 164 4.91 -2.10 4.51
N ILE A 165 6.22 -1.88 4.66
CA ILE A 165 7.23 -2.86 4.23
C ILE A 165 7.09 -4.16 5.04
N GLN A 166 6.78 -4.08 6.34
CA GLN A 166 6.57 -5.25 7.19
C GLN A 166 5.38 -6.13 6.75
N LEU A 167 4.38 -5.59 6.04
CA LEU A 167 3.26 -6.39 5.52
C LEU A 167 3.70 -7.46 4.52
N THR A 168 4.82 -7.24 3.84
CA THR A 168 5.33 -8.15 2.80
C THR A 168 6.23 -9.24 3.36
N ALA A 169 6.43 -9.30 4.69
CA ALA A 169 7.30 -10.30 5.30
C ALA A 169 6.83 -11.71 4.90
N ASN A 170 7.75 -12.48 4.30
CA ASN A 170 7.54 -13.87 3.90
C ASN A 170 6.37 -14.09 2.92
N ASP A 171 6.01 -13.08 2.12
CA ASP A 171 4.92 -13.18 1.14
C ASP A 171 5.33 -12.56 -0.21
N ALA A 172 5.63 -13.43 -1.18
CA ALA A 172 6.12 -13.03 -2.50
C ALA A 172 5.10 -12.21 -3.31
N SER A 173 3.80 -12.46 -3.13
CA SER A 173 2.75 -11.70 -3.82
C SER A 173 2.71 -10.26 -3.30
N ARG A 174 2.80 -10.09 -1.98
CA ARG A 174 2.86 -8.76 -1.36
C ARG A 174 4.16 -8.02 -1.68
N GLU A 175 5.28 -8.73 -1.75
CA GLU A 175 6.55 -8.15 -2.22
C GLU A 175 6.44 -7.66 -3.66
N LYS A 176 5.82 -8.45 -4.54
CA LYS A 176 5.61 -8.08 -5.94
C LYS A 176 4.69 -6.86 -6.08
N ILE A 177 3.59 -6.79 -5.31
CA ILE A 177 2.75 -5.59 -5.24
C ILE A 177 3.60 -4.37 -4.84
N LEU A 178 4.37 -4.47 -3.76
CA LEU A 178 5.16 -3.34 -3.26
C LEU A 178 6.22 -2.89 -4.29
N ILE A 179 6.87 -3.84 -4.97
CA ILE A 179 7.80 -3.56 -6.06
C ILE A 179 7.09 -2.83 -7.21
N GLU A 180 5.91 -3.28 -7.65
CA GLU A 180 5.17 -2.62 -8.75
C GLU A 180 4.75 -1.19 -8.37
N LEU A 181 4.37 -0.96 -7.12
CA LEU A 181 4.08 0.39 -6.60
C LEU A 181 5.35 1.26 -6.55
N TRP A 182 6.50 0.69 -6.19
CA TRP A 182 7.78 1.38 -6.27
C TRP A 182 8.20 1.68 -7.71
N MET A 183 8.00 0.77 -8.66
CA MET A 183 8.25 1.00 -10.09
C MET A 183 7.40 2.16 -10.61
N ALA A 184 6.12 2.23 -10.21
CA ALA A 184 5.23 3.31 -10.62
C ALA A 184 5.72 4.70 -10.15
N MET A 185 6.44 4.75 -9.04
CA MET A 185 7.05 5.98 -8.52
C MET A 185 8.34 6.39 -9.23
N SER A 186 8.84 5.63 -10.23
CA SER A 186 10.14 5.92 -10.85
C SER A 186 10.15 7.37 -11.36
N TRP A 187 10.78 8.24 -10.57
CA TRP A 187 10.80 9.67 -10.84
C TRP A 187 11.38 9.91 -12.21
N SER A 188 10.77 10.82 -12.96
CA SER A 188 11.41 11.37 -14.15
C SER A 188 12.80 11.87 -13.76
N ASN A 189 13.75 11.76 -14.69
CA ASN A 189 15.20 11.96 -14.55
C ASN A 189 15.67 13.31 -13.94
N SER A 190 14.78 14.12 -13.39
CA SER A 190 15.00 15.49 -12.97
C SER A 190 15.87 15.65 -11.71
N ARG A 191 16.12 14.60 -10.90
CA ARG A 191 16.97 14.68 -9.68
C ARG A 191 17.73 13.38 -9.34
N PRO A 192 18.93 13.14 -9.90
CA PRO A 192 19.72 11.92 -9.67
C PRO A 192 20.08 11.65 -8.19
N ASN A 193 20.35 12.68 -7.39
CA ASN A 193 20.67 12.50 -5.96
C ASN A 193 19.45 12.17 -5.08
N GLY A 194 18.24 12.63 -5.47
CA GLY A 194 17.02 12.28 -4.74
C GLY A 194 16.69 10.79 -4.81
N LYS A 195 17.00 10.17 -5.97
CA LYS A 195 16.86 8.74 -6.22
C LYS A 195 17.68 7.89 -5.25
N LYS A 196 18.97 8.21 -5.07
CA LYS A 196 19.88 7.49 -4.17
C LYS A 196 19.40 7.53 -2.71
N ILE A 197 19.03 8.72 -2.23
CA ILE A 197 18.55 8.92 -0.85
C ILE A 197 17.27 8.11 -0.58
N PHE A 198 16.32 8.14 -1.52
CA PHE A 198 15.05 7.45 -1.34
C PHE A 198 15.18 5.93 -1.35
N TRP A 199 15.87 5.37 -2.35
CA TRP A 199 16.05 3.92 -2.42
C TRP A 199 16.98 3.41 -1.32
N GLY A 200 17.99 4.18 -0.93
CA GLY A 200 18.84 3.85 0.23
C GLY A 200 18.06 3.82 1.55
N ASP A 201 17.18 4.79 1.78
CA ASP A 201 16.30 4.83 2.96
C ASP A 201 15.34 3.63 2.98
N LEU A 202 14.77 3.26 1.82
CA LEU A 202 13.98 2.04 1.67
C LEU A 202 14.79 0.77 1.95
N LEU A 203 16.02 0.68 1.43
CA LEU A 203 16.90 -0.47 1.64
C LEU A 203 17.22 -0.67 3.13
N SER A 204 17.48 0.43 3.83
CA SER A 204 17.67 0.42 5.29
C SER A 204 16.42 -0.08 6.04
N ARG A 205 15.21 0.30 5.60
CA ARG A 205 13.97 -0.18 6.22
C ARG A 205 13.66 -1.64 5.90
N VAL A 206 13.94 -2.11 4.68
CA VAL A 206 13.84 -3.55 4.34
C VAL A 206 14.74 -4.36 5.27
N ALA A 207 16.00 -3.94 5.45
CA ALA A 207 16.93 -4.60 6.35
C ALA A 207 16.53 -4.52 7.84
N GLU A 208 15.78 -3.49 8.25
CA GLU A 208 15.24 -3.38 9.61
C GLU A 208 14.02 -4.30 9.85
N THR A 209 13.23 -4.56 8.79
CA THR A 209 11.90 -5.19 8.91
C THR A 209 11.86 -6.63 8.44
N THR A 210 11.87 -6.83 7.11
CA THR A 210 11.61 -8.12 6.47
C THR A 210 12.89 -8.88 6.15
N CYS A 211 14.02 -8.19 6.04
CA CYS A 211 15.26 -8.73 5.50
C CYS A 211 15.08 -9.40 4.11
N SER A 212 14.11 -8.94 3.32
CA SER A 212 13.82 -9.54 2.02
C SER A 212 14.94 -9.28 1.01
N VAL A 213 15.54 -10.36 0.51
CA VAL A 213 16.52 -10.32 -0.59
C VAL A 213 15.86 -9.84 -1.89
N THR A 214 14.60 -10.18 -2.13
CA THR A 214 13.84 -9.77 -3.33
C THR A 214 13.69 -8.25 -3.37
N LEU A 215 13.19 -7.66 -2.28
CA LEU A 215 13.05 -6.21 -2.18
C LEU A 215 14.42 -5.51 -2.22
N ALA A 216 15.42 -6.02 -1.49
CA ALA A 216 16.76 -5.44 -1.49
C ALA A 216 17.41 -5.46 -2.87
N ARG A 217 17.22 -6.55 -3.64
CA ARG A 217 17.71 -6.67 -5.01
C ARG A 217 17.11 -5.61 -5.91
N TYR A 218 15.78 -5.49 -5.92
CA TYR A 218 15.09 -4.47 -6.72
C TYR A 218 15.59 -3.05 -6.39
N LEU A 219 15.79 -2.74 -5.10
CA LEU A 219 16.26 -1.43 -4.66
C LEU A 219 17.70 -1.13 -5.12
N LEU A 220 18.62 -2.09 -4.99
CA LEU A 220 20.00 -1.95 -5.48
C LEU A 220 20.05 -1.82 -7.00
N ASP A 221 19.28 -2.63 -7.72
CA ASP A 221 19.18 -2.57 -9.19
C ASP A 221 18.54 -1.24 -9.65
N SER A 222 17.69 -0.63 -8.80
CA SER A 222 17.13 0.71 -8.99
C SER A 222 18.10 1.85 -8.63
N GLY A 223 19.30 1.54 -8.12
CA GLY A 223 20.35 2.50 -7.78
C GLY A 223 20.41 2.94 -6.31
N ALA A 224 19.87 2.14 -5.37
CA ALA A 224 20.16 2.33 -3.95
C ALA A 224 21.66 2.20 -3.68
N GLU A 225 22.21 3.08 -2.86
CA GLU A 225 23.56 2.93 -2.35
C GLU A 225 23.59 1.81 -1.30
N VAL A 226 24.47 0.82 -1.51
CA VAL A 226 24.51 -0.41 -0.68
C VAL A 226 24.80 -0.13 0.79
N ASP A 227 25.65 0.87 1.06
CA ASP A 227 26.04 1.31 2.39
C ASP A 227 25.31 2.60 2.83
N TYR A 228 24.15 2.88 2.23
CA TYR A 228 23.40 4.10 2.52
C TYR A 228 23.17 4.31 4.02
N ARG A 229 23.47 5.50 4.49
CA ARG A 229 23.12 6.00 5.83
C ARG A 229 22.93 7.50 5.78
N ARG A 230 21.97 8.01 6.55
CA ARG A 230 21.67 9.45 6.57
C ARG A 230 22.82 10.29 7.12
N ASN A 231 23.53 9.76 8.11
CA ASN A 231 24.77 10.31 8.66
C ASN A 231 25.50 9.21 9.46
N SER A 232 26.64 9.55 10.07
CA SER A 232 27.48 8.61 10.79
C SER A 232 26.82 7.89 11.98
N SER A 233 25.76 8.47 12.53
CA SER A 233 25.01 7.89 13.65
C SER A 233 23.95 6.88 13.22
N TYR A 234 23.64 6.77 11.92
CA TYR A 234 22.70 5.78 11.38
C TYR A 234 23.44 4.52 10.93
N ALA A 235 22.90 3.36 11.28
CA ALA A 235 23.37 2.07 10.78
C ALA A 235 23.15 1.91 9.27
N THR A 236 24.11 1.31 8.58
CA THR A 236 23.99 0.83 7.20
C THR A 236 22.95 -0.30 7.08
N PRO A 237 22.46 -0.63 5.88
CA PRO A 237 21.54 -1.76 5.69
C PRO A 237 22.13 -3.07 6.20
N LEU A 238 23.42 -3.34 5.95
CA LEU A 238 24.10 -4.52 6.46
C LEU A 238 24.06 -4.58 7.99
N ARG A 239 24.34 -3.45 8.67
CA ARG A 239 24.31 -3.37 10.13
C ARG A 239 22.89 -3.50 10.70
N ARG A 240 21.85 -3.05 9.98
CA ARG A 240 20.45 -3.24 10.36
C ARG A 240 20.07 -4.73 10.33
N ALA A 241 20.45 -5.44 9.27
CA ALA A 241 20.25 -6.88 9.16
C ALA A 241 21.03 -7.64 10.25
N ALA A 242 22.28 -7.24 10.50
CA ALA A 242 23.15 -7.87 11.50
C ALA A 242 22.59 -7.86 12.93
N LYS A 243 21.69 -6.93 13.28
CA LYS A 243 21.04 -6.90 14.60
C LYS A 243 20.06 -8.07 14.85
N ARG A 244 19.81 -8.90 13.83
CA ARG A 244 18.81 -9.97 13.84
C ARG A 244 19.47 -11.32 13.57
N ASP A 245 19.10 -12.31 14.36
CA ASP A 245 19.52 -13.71 14.19
C ASP A 245 18.37 -14.52 13.56
N THR A 246 18.16 -14.35 12.24
CA THR A 246 17.13 -15.07 11.46
C THR A 246 17.68 -15.52 10.10
N ALA A 247 17.03 -16.50 9.47
CA ALA A 247 17.40 -17.01 8.15
C ALA A 247 17.39 -15.89 7.09
N GLU A 248 16.37 -15.03 7.10
CA GLU A 248 16.20 -13.93 6.15
C GLU A 248 17.28 -12.87 6.35
N ALA A 249 17.62 -12.56 7.61
CA ALA A 249 18.71 -11.65 7.93
C ALA A 249 20.06 -12.20 7.45
N ALA A 250 20.32 -13.50 7.65
CA ALA A 250 21.53 -14.15 7.17
C ALA A 250 21.63 -14.14 5.63
N ALA A 251 20.53 -14.47 4.95
CA ALA A 251 20.43 -14.40 3.49
C ALA A 251 20.65 -12.97 2.97
N LEU A 252 20.06 -11.96 3.62
CA LEU A 252 20.24 -10.57 3.26
C LEU A 252 21.68 -10.09 3.51
N MET A 253 22.31 -10.48 4.63
CA MET A 253 23.72 -10.14 4.88
C MET A 253 24.64 -10.71 3.79
N LYS A 254 24.50 -12.01 3.45
CA LYS A 254 25.26 -12.62 2.34
C LYS A 254 25.00 -11.88 1.03
N PHE A 255 23.75 -11.55 0.73
CA PHE A 255 23.40 -10.81 -0.47
C PHE A 255 24.03 -9.41 -0.51
N LEU A 256 23.90 -8.60 0.54
CA LEU A 256 24.47 -7.25 0.61
C LEU A 256 26.00 -7.27 0.48
N LEU A 257 26.68 -8.20 1.17
CA LEU A 257 28.12 -8.40 1.03
C LEU A 257 28.51 -8.75 -0.42
N SER A 258 27.75 -9.64 -1.08
CA SER A 258 27.97 -9.97 -2.49
C SER A 258 27.72 -8.80 -3.47
N ARG A 259 27.04 -7.75 -3.00
CA ARG A 259 26.80 -6.48 -3.71
C ARG A 259 27.75 -5.37 -3.26
N GLY A 260 28.79 -5.69 -2.49
CA GLY A 260 29.86 -4.77 -2.11
C GLY A 260 29.63 -3.99 -0.82
N ALA A 261 28.67 -4.40 0.03
CA ALA A 261 28.49 -3.77 1.34
C ALA A 261 29.76 -3.86 2.19
N ASN A 262 30.17 -2.75 2.79
CA ASN A 262 31.36 -2.70 3.64
C ASN A 262 31.02 -3.10 5.10
N PRO A 263 31.53 -4.25 5.61
CA PRO A 263 31.27 -4.69 6.99
C PRO A 263 32.00 -3.88 8.05
N ASP A 264 33.00 -3.08 7.66
CA ASP A 264 33.89 -2.34 8.55
C ASP A 264 33.35 -0.92 8.85
N ILE A 265 32.20 -0.55 8.29
CA ILE A 265 31.55 0.74 8.60
C ILE A 265 30.98 0.72 10.02
N GLU A 266 31.63 1.46 10.90
CA GLU A 266 31.15 1.66 12.26
C GLU A 266 30.01 2.69 12.35
N GLN A 267 29.02 2.36 13.17
CA GLN A 267 27.96 3.28 13.57
C GLN A 267 28.44 4.08 14.79
N GLN A 268 28.50 5.40 14.69
CA GLN A 268 28.87 6.23 15.84
C GLN A 268 27.79 6.17 16.93
N SER A 269 28.24 6.05 18.19
CA SER A 269 27.36 6.08 19.35
C SER A 269 26.69 7.44 19.49
N THR A 270 25.35 7.47 19.51
CA THR A 270 24.57 8.72 19.59
C THR A 270 24.57 9.38 20.97
N ARG A 271 25.00 8.66 22.01
CA ARG A 271 25.05 9.13 23.40
C ARG A 271 26.16 8.35 24.08
N GLY A 272 27.25 9.02 24.48
CA GLY A 272 28.52 8.44 24.96
C GLY A 272 28.45 7.52 26.18
N ARG A 273 27.69 6.43 26.11
CA ARG A 273 27.47 5.48 27.18
C ARG A 273 27.83 4.04 26.86
N ASN A 274 28.29 3.74 25.65
CA ASN A 274 28.97 2.47 25.33
C ASN A 274 29.83 2.66 24.07
N PRO A 275 30.99 1.97 23.98
CA PRO A 275 31.72 1.87 22.73
C PRO A 275 30.82 1.25 21.64
N PRO A 276 31.00 1.63 20.37
CA PRO A 276 30.25 1.02 19.28
C PRO A 276 30.51 -0.50 19.28
N ILE A 277 29.44 -1.30 19.36
CA ILE A 277 29.53 -2.76 19.21
C ILE A 277 30.15 -3.03 17.83
N SER A 278 31.11 -3.95 17.69
CA SER A 278 31.60 -4.32 16.36
C SER A 278 30.47 -4.97 15.56
N LEU A 279 30.45 -4.84 14.23
CA LEU A 279 29.42 -5.52 13.43
C LEU A 279 29.48 -7.04 13.65
N ARG A 280 30.69 -7.58 13.83
CA ARG A 280 30.97 -8.99 14.12
C ARG A 280 30.32 -9.50 15.41
N ASP A 281 30.10 -8.61 16.37
CA ASP A 281 29.54 -8.93 17.68
C ASP A 281 28.01 -8.73 17.73
N GLU A 282 27.39 -8.36 16.61
CA GLU A 282 25.94 -8.31 16.50
C GLU A 282 25.33 -9.73 16.45
N LYS A 283 24.07 -9.85 16.85
CA LYS A 283 23.37 -11.15 16.97
C LYS A 283 23.42 -11.99 15.68
N GLY A 284 23.26 -11.34 14.53
CA GLY A 284 23.23 -11.98 13.22
C GLY A 284 24.56 -12.65 12.86
N PRO A 285 25.68 -11.91 12.78
CA PRO A 285 26.99 -12.49 12.55
C PRO A 285 27.39 -13.58 13.55
N LEU A 286 27.06 -13.43 14.84
CA LEU A 286 27.28 -14.48 15.85
C LEU A 286 26.46 -15.75 15.59
N GLY A 287 25.22 -15.60 15.12
CA GLY A 287 24.31 -16.70 14.78
C GLY A 287 24.41 -17.20 13.34
N ILE A 288 25.27 -16.62 12.50
CA ILE A 288 25.19 -16.82 11.04
C ILE A 288 25.47 -18.26 10.60
N SER A 289 26.31 -18.98 11.34
CA SER A 289 26.66 -20.38 11.07
C SER A 289 25.45 -21.30 11.15
N LYS A 290 24.48 -20.99 12.03
CA LYS A 290 23.22 -21.73 12.14
C LYS A 290 22.42 -21.68 10.83
N TRP A 291 22.48 -20.56 10.11
CA TRP A 291 21.64 -20.31 8.94
C TRP A 291 22.33 -20.58 7.61
N LEU A 292 23.64 -20.34 7.52
CA LEU A 292 24.41 -20.47 6.27
C LEU A 292 25.37 -21.67 6.28
N GLY A 293 25.55 -22.36 7.40
CA GLY A 293 26.50 -23.47 7.53
C GLY A 293 27.98 -23.04 7.52
N ILE A 294 28.26 -21.73 7.53
CA ILE A 294 29.61 -21.15 7.53
C ILE A 294 29.70 -20.03 8.57
N THR A 295 30.89 -19.80 9.11
CA THR A 295 31.18 -18.70 10.03
C THR A 295 31.14 -17.34 9.32
N TRP A 296 31.01 -16.26 10.10
CA TRP A 296 31.10 -14.90 9.56
C TRP A 296 32.41 -14.64 8.81
N ASP A 297 33.54 -15.14 9.32
CA ASP A 297 34.84 -14.99 8.69
C ASP A 297 34.97 -15.76 7.37
N GLU A 298 34.44 -16.97 7.31
CA GLU A 298 34.37 -17.74 6.06
C GLU A 298 33.51 -17.04 5.02
N LEU A 299 32.36 -16.50 5.43
CA LEU A 299 31.51 -15.71 4.53
C LEU A 299 32.24 -14.49 3.96
N LEU A 300 32.96 -13.74 4.80
CA LEU A 300 33.75 -12.59 4.33
C LEU A 300 34.87 -13.01 3.36
N LYS A 301 35.52 -14.16 3.60
CA LYS A 301 36.52 -14.73 2.68
C LYS A 301 35.89 -15.13 1.35
N GLU A 302 34.75 -15.83 1.37
CA GLU A 302 34.02 -16.26 0.16
C GLU A 302 33.64 -15.06 -0.72
N VAL A 303 33.05 -14.02 -0.10
CA VAL A 303 32.63 -12.82 -0.84
C VAL A 303 33.81 -12.04 -1.41
N ARG A 304 34.89 -11.87 -0.63
CA ARG A 304 36.11 -11.18 -1.10
C ARG A 304 36.79 -11.94 -2.24
N GLY A 305 36.82 -13.27 -2.18
CA GLY A 305 37.31 -14.11 -3.26
C GLY A 305 36.52 -13.94 -4.55
N ASN A 306 35.18 -13.94 -4.45
CA ASN A 306 34.27 -13.81 -5.59
C ASN A 306 34.28 -12.42 -6.24
N ASN A 307 34.56 -11.36 -5.48
CA ASN A 307 34.68 -10.01 -6.05
C ASN A 307 35.98 -9.85 -6.84
N ARG A 308 37.10 -10.42 -6.36
CA ARG A 308 38.39 -10.40 -7.06
C ARG A 308 38.36 -11.14 -8.40
N THR A 309 37.61 -12.24 -8.51
CA THR A 309 37.46 -12.96 -9.78
C THR A 309 36.58 -12.22 -10.78
N ARG A 310 35.66 -11.36 -10.34
CA ARG A 310 34.81 -10.52 -11.21
C ARG A 310 35.49 -9.27 -11.74
N GLU A 311 36.48 -8.73 -11.02
CA GLU A 311 37.22 -7.54 -11.44
C GLU A 311 38.39 -7.87 -12.39
N GLY A 312 38.81 -9.14 -12.45
CA GLY A 312 39.95 -9.60 -13.25
C GLY A 312 39.61 -10.31 -14.56
N GLY A 313 38.34 -10.34 -14.98
CA GLY A 313 37.88 -10.94 -16.25
C GLY A 313 37.02 -9.98 -17.03
#